data_AF-A0A1F6JWP6-F1
#
_entry.id   AF-A0A1F6JWP6-F1
#
_cell.length_a   1.000
_cell.length_b   1.000
_cell.length_c   1.000
_cell.angle_alpha   90.00
_cell.angle_beta   90.00
_cell.angle_gamma   90.00
#
_symmetry.space_group_name_H-M   'P 1'
#
loop_
_entity.id
_entity.type
_entity.pdbx_description
1 polymer ?
#
loop_
_entity_poly.entity_id
_entity_poly.type
_entity_poly.pdbx_seq_one_letter_code
_entity_poly.pdbx_strand_id
1 'polypeptide(L)' 'MKPQDIIFFIILLLLLIKRDSKLAAGAGIISLILAIPLFSFWIFFTAERFTWYAAAFFLLTILFQLFNIRKNGEK' A
#
# COMPACT_ATOMS: atom_id res chain seq x y z
N MET A 1 -7.76 17.24 1.32
CA MET A 1 -7.50 15.86 0.83
C MET A 1 -7.83 15.83 -0.65
N LYS A 2 -6.88 15.45 -1.51
CA LYS A 2 -7.20 15.21 -2.92
C LYS A 2 -8.07 13.94 -3.01
N PRO A 3 -8.92 13.78 -4.03
CA PRO A 3 -9.72 12.56 -4.20
C PRO A 3 -8.89 11.27 -4.15
N GLN A 4 -7.64 11.32 -4.64
CA GLN A 4 -6.65 10.24 -4.55
C GLN A 4 -6.34 9.77 -3.12
N ASP A 5 -6.36 10.68 -2.13
CA ASP A 5 -6.07 10.35 -0.74
C ASP A 5 -7.25 9.58 -0.13
N ILE A 6 -8.48 9.96 -0.50
CA ILE A 6 -9.71 9.28 -0.07
C ILE A 6 -9.73 7.86 -0.62
N ILE A 7 -9.42 7.70 -1.91
CA ILE A 7 -9.31 6.37 -2.54
C ILE A 7 -8.24 5.53 -1.82
N PHE A 8 -7.08 6.11 -1.51
CA PHE A 8 -6.04 5.44 -0.74
C PHE A 8 -6.56 4.96 0.62
N PHE A 9 -7.23 5.81 1.40
CA PHE A 9 -7.76 5.43 2.70
C PHE A 9 -8.84 4.33 2.61
N ILE A 10 -9.69 4.36 1.59
CA ILE A 10 -10.68 3.29 1.35
C ILE A 10 -9.96 1.96 1.08
N ILE A 11 -8.96 1.96 0.19
CA ILE A 11 -8.19 0.74 -0.14
C ILE A 11 -7.44 0.24 1.09
N LEU A 12 -6.81 1.15 1.85
CA LEU A 12 -6.10 0.81 3.09
C LEU A 12 -7.03 0.18 4.12
N LEU A 13 -8.24 0.72 4.31
CA LEU A 13 -9.23 0.18 5.23
C LEU A 13 -9.71 -1.22 4.79
N LEU A 14 -9.97 -1.40 3.50
CA LEU A 14 -10.36 -2.71 2.95
C LEU A 14 -9.24 -3.76 3.13
N LEU A 15 -7.98 -3.37 2.93
CA LEU A 15 -6.83 -4.24 3.16
C LEU A 15 -6.64 -4.59 4.65
N LEU A 16 -6.89 -3.62 5.54
CA LEU A 16 -6.88 -3.85 6.99
C LEU A 16 -7.92 -4.89 7.43
N ILE A 17 -9.12 -4.84 6.87
CA ILE A 17 -10.18 -5.82 7.17
C ILE A 17 -9.82 -7.20 6.59
N LYS A 18 -9.31 -7.25 5.35
CA LYS A 18 -9.02 -8.51 4.67
C LYS A 18 -7.77 -9.23 5.20
N ARG A 19 -6.82 -8.47 5.78
CA ARG A 19 -5.55 -8.97 6.37
C ARG A 19 -4.72 -9.87 5.44
N ASP A 20 -4.86 -9.66 4.14
CA ASP A 20 -4.17 -10.44 3.12
C ASP A 20 -2.86 -9.76 2.72
N SER A 21 -1.74 -10.42 3.03
CA SER A 21 -0.39 -9.91 2.78
C SER A 21 -0.09 -9.74 1.29
N LYS A 22 -0.63 -10.62 0.43
CA LYS A 22 -0.40 -10.58 -1.02
C LYS A 22 -1.14 -9.41 -1.65
N LEU A 23 -2.36 -9.14 -1.20
CA LEU A 23 -3.14 -8.00 -1.68
C LEU A 23 -2.52 -6.66 -1.25
N ALA A 24 -2.02 -6.58 0.00
CA ALA A 24 -1.30 -5.39 0.45
C ALA A 24 -0.03 -5.16 -0.40
N ALA A 25 0.72 -6.22 -0.71
CA ALA A 25 1.92 -6.10 -1.53
C ALA A 25 1.58 -5.66 -2.97
N GLY A 26 0.52 -6.24 -3.55
CA GLY A 26 0.01 -5.86 -4.86
C GLY A 26 -0.41 -4.39 -4.93
N ALA A 27 -1.11 -3.89 -3.90
CA ALA A 27 -1.49 -2.48 -3.83
C ALA A 27 -0.26 -1.55 -3.75
N GLY A 28 0.80 -1.97 -3.04
CA GLY A 28 2.08 -1.26 -3.02
C GLY A 28 2.74 -1.19 -4.40
N ILE A 29 2.80 -2.32 -5.11
CA ILE A 29 3.36 -2.39 -6.48
C ILE A 29 2.55 -1.51 -7.45
N ILE A 30 1.22 -1.59 -7.43
CA ILE A 30 0.35 -0.76 -8.28
C ILE A 30 0.60 0.73 -8.01
N SER A 31 0.77 1.11 -6.74
CA SER A 31 1.07 2.50 -6.37
C SER A 31 2.40 2.97 -6.96
N LEU A 32 3.43 2.13 -6.97
CA LEU A 32 4.70 2.45 -7.65
C LEU A 32 4.56 2.53 -9.16
N ILE A 33 3.82 1.59 -9.78
CA ILE A 33 3.58 1.60 -11.24
C ILE A 33 2.88 2.90 -11.65
N LEU A 34 1.93 3.38 -10.85
CA LEU A 34 1.26 4.67 -11.09
C LEU A 34 2.16 5.88 -10.81
N ALA A 35 3.12 5.78 -9.89
CA ALA A 35 4.08 6.85 -9.61
C ALA A 35 5.05 7.09 -10.78
N ILE A 36 5.50 6.04 -11.47
CA ILE A 36 6.46 6.14 -12.60
C ILE A 36 6.01 7.12 -13.70
N PRO A 37 4.80 6.98 -14.31
CA PRO A 37 4.35 7.92 -15.33
C PRO A 37 4.12 9.32 -14.76
N LEU A 38 3.70 9.46 -13.49
CA LEU A 38 3.54 10.77 -12.85
C LEU A 38 4.88 11.51 -12.71
N PHE A 39 5.96 10.80 -12.37
CA PHE A 39 7.32 11.36 -12.40
C PHE A 39 7.74 11.75 -13.83
N SER A 40 7.42 10.91 -14.82
CA SER A 40 7.70 11.21 -16.23
C SER A 40 6.98 12.47 -16.72
N PHE A 41 5.73 12.70 -16.27
CA PHE A 41 4.96 13.91 -16.56
C PHE A 41 5.27 15.09 -15.63
N TRP A 42 6.30 15.00 -14.78
CA TRP A 42 6.70 16.07 -13.85
C TRP A 42 5.62 16.45 -12.82
N ILE A 43 4.71 15.52 -12.50
CA ILE A 43 3.64 15.70 -11.51
C ILE A 43 4.13 15.23 -10.13
N PHE A 44 5.18 15.90 -9.61
CA PHE A 44 5.93 15.45 -8.43
C PHE A 44 5.07 15.30 -7.17
N PHE A 45 4.18 16.24 -6.90
CA PHE A 45 3.38 16.21 -5.67
C PHE A 45 2.46 14.99 -5.60
N THR A 46 1.91 14.56 -6.74
CA THR A 46 1.07 13.37 -6.77
C THR A 46 1.93 12.11 -6.80
N ALA A 47 3.03 12.12 -7.56
CA ALA A 47 3.97 11.01 -7.63
C ALA A 47 4.53 10.65 -6.24
N GLU A 48 4.99 11.65 -5.48
CA GLU A 48 5.51 11.47 -4.12
C GLU A 48 4.48 10.81 -3.20
N ARG A 49 3.21 11.23 -3.28
CA ARG A 49 2.13 10.63 -2.49
C ARG A 49 1.91 9.16 -2.84
N PHE A 50 1.96 8.78 -4.11
CA PHE A 50 1.89 7.38 -4.51
C PHE A 50 3.08 6.57 -3.98
N THR A 51 4.27 7.17 -3.88
CA THR A 51 5.42 6.54 -3.22
C THR A 51 5.19 6.34 -1.72
N TRP A 52 4.65 7.33 -1.01
CA TRP A 52 4.26 7.20 0.39
C TRP A 52 3.17 6.13 0.60
N TYR A 53 2.20 6.05 -0.30
CA TYR A 53 1.16 5.01 -0.29
C TYR A 53 1.74 3.62 -0.49
N ALA A 54 2.69 3.48 -1.43
CA ALA A 54 3.41 2.23 -1.62
C ALA A 54 4.16 1.80 -0.36
N ALA A 55 4.88 2.73 0.28
CA ALA A 55 5.59 2.46 1.52
C ALA A 55 4.66 2.00 2.65
N ALA A 56 3.49 2.66 2.80
CA ALA A 56 2.48 2.25 3.78
C ALA A 56 1.93 0.84 3.51
N PHE A 57 1.66 0.50 2.25
CA PHE A 57 1.17 -0.83 1.88
C PHE A 57 2.24 -1.92 2.09
N PHE A 58 3.51 -1.66 1.78
CA PHE A 58 4.58 -2.62 2.06
C PHE A 58 4.80 -2.80 3.57
N LEU A 59 4.75 -1.71 4.35
CA LEU A 59 4.79 -1.81 5.80
C LEU A 59 3.64 -2.69 6.31
N LEU A 60 2.43 -2.50 5.78
CA LEU A 60 1.27 -3.30 6.14
C LEU A 60 1.46 -4.79 5.77
N THR A 61 2.01 -5.09 4.60
CA THR A 61 2.38 -6.45 4.19
C THR A 61 3.34 -7.10 5.19
N ILE A 62 4.38 -6.38 5.60
CA ILE A 62 5.37 -6.88 6.55
C ILE A 62 4.71 -7.18 7.89
N LEU A 63 3.87 -6.26 8.39
CA LEU A 63 3.12 -6.46 9.63
C LEU A 63 2.21 -7.70 9.55
N PHE A 64 1.45 -7.85 8.46
CA PHE A 64 0.59 -9.02 8.28
C PHE A 64 1.37 -10.34 8.23
N GLN A 65 2.50 -10.37 7.53
CA GLN A 65 3.35 -11.56 7.50
C GLN A 65 3.91 -11.86 8.89
N LEU A 66 4.39 -10.85 9.61
CA LEU A 66 4.93 -11.02 10.96
C LEU A 66 3.89 -11.60 11.93
N PHE A 67 2.68 -11.03 11.94
CA PHE A 67 1.58 -11.54 12.77
C PHE A 67 1.11 -12.94 12.35
N ASN A 68 1.14 -13.25 11.05
CA ASN A 68 0.76 -14.57 10.56
C ASN A 68 1.80 -15.65 10.93
N ILE A 69 3.10 -15.32 10.83
CA ILE A 69 4.19 -16.20 11.28
C ILE A 69 4.04 -16.48 12.78
N ARG A 70 3.81 -15.45 13.60
CA ARG A 70 3.60 -15.63 15.05
C ARG A 70 2.43 -16.57 15.35
N LYS A 71 1.29 -16.38 14.67
CA LYS A 71 0.10 -17.25 14.84
C LYS A 71 0.38 -18.71 14.50
N ASN A 72 1.24 -18.98 13.52
CA ASN A 72 1.62 -20.33 13.15
C ASN A 72 2.70 -20.94 14.05
N GLY A 73 3.54 -20.13 14.70
CA GLY A 73 4.55 -20.60 15.66
C GLY A 73 4.00 -20.87 17.07
N GLU A 74 2.79 -20.42 17.38
CA GLU A 74 2.06 -20.74 18.63
C GLU A 74 1.20 -22.02 18.52
N LYS A 75 1.23 -22.72 17.37
CA LYS A 75 0.59 -24.03 17.16
C LYS A 75 1.62 -25.14 17.13
#